data_AF-A0A853EBP5-F1
#
_entry.id   AF-A0A853EBP5-F1
#
_cell.length_a   1.000
_cell.length_b   1.000
_cell.length_c   1.000
_cell.angle_alpha   90.00
_cell.angle_beta   90.00
_cell.angle_gamma   90.00
#
_symmetry.space_group_name_H-M   'P 1'
#
loop_
_entity.id
_entity.type
_entity.pdbx_description
1 polymer ?
#
loop_
_entity_poly.entity_id
_entity_poly.type
_entity_poly.pdbx_seq_one_letter_code
_entity_poly.pdbx_strand_id
1 'polypeptide(L)'
;MNISEQQLNNMMAAVSVALQPLVRVVPMTAVEWADQNYYLPKESSYGEGEWKTLPFQIAIMNCMGNDQVRTVNLIKSARVGYTKMLLGVVGYFIEHKSRNSLLFQPTDSAAEDFMKSHVEATIRNVPCLKDLSPWLGRKHRDNTLTLKRFSSGVGFWCLGG
;
A
#
# COMPACT_ATOMS: atom_id res chain seq x y z
N MET A 1 -22.02 21.20 -34.16
CA MET A 1 -20.72 20.62 -33.73
C MET A 1 -21.04 19.73 -32.53
N ASN A 2 -21.14 18.42 -32.73
CA ASN A 2 -21.45 17.49 -31.64
C ASN A 2 -20.15 17.01 -31.01
N ILE A 3 -20.04 17.15 -29.68
CA ILE A 3 -18.95 16.56 -28.90
C ILE A 3 -19.16 15.05 -28.92
N SER A 4 -18.13 14.30 -29.32
CA SER A 4 -18.20 12.83 -29.31
C SER A 4 -18.14 12.31 -27.87
N GLU A 5 -18.69 11.11 -27.64
CA GLU A 5 -18.63 10.43 -26.33
C GLU A 5 -17.19 10.28 -25.83
N GLN A 6 -16.25 10.04 -26.76
CA GLN A 6 -14.83 9.96 -26.43
C GLN A 6 -14.24 11.30 -26.01
N GLN A 7 -14.66 12.42 -26.61
CA GLN A 7 -14.26 13.75 -26.19
C GLN A 7 -14.81 14.10 -24.80
N LEU A 8 -16.06 13.71 -24.51
CA LEU A 8 -16.67 13.83 -23.18
C LEU A 8 -15.89 13.04 -22.12
N ASN A 9 -15.55 11.78 -22.41
CA ASN A 9 -14.79 10.94 -21.48
C ASN A 9 -13.38 11.50 -21.21
N ASN A 10 -12.71 12.01 -22.25
CA ASN A 10 -11.40 12.65 -22.09
C ASN A 10 -11.50 13.94 -21.27
N MET A 11 -12.56 14.72 -21.45
CA MET A 11 -12.80 15.94 -20.67
C MET A 11 -13.07 15.61 -19.20
N MET A 12 -13.90 14.61 -18.90
CA MET A 12 -14.15 14.17 -17.52
C MET A 12 -12.87 13.65 -16.85
N ALA A 13 -12.04 12.88 -17.56
CA ALA A 13 -10.76 12.43 -17.04
C ALA A 13 -9.82 13.61 -16.73
N ALA A 14 -9.71 14.57 -17.65
CA ALA A 14 -8.86 15.75 -17.46
C ALA A 14 -9.31 16.62 -16.27
N VAL A 15 -10.62 16.85 -16.14
CA VAL A 15 -11.20 17.59 -15.00
C VAL A 15 -10.96 16.85 -13.70
N SER A 16 -11.16 15.53 -13.67
CA SER A 16 -10.95 14.72 -12.46
C SER A 16 -9.49 14.78 -11.98
N VAL A 17 -8.54 14.67 -12.91
CA VAL A 17 -7.10 14.81 -12.62
C VAL A 17 -6.76 16.21 -12.14
N ALA A 18 -7.32 17.26 -12.78
CA ALA A 18 -7.07 18.64 -12.42
C ALA A 18 -7.60 19.02 -11.02
N LEU A 19 -8.71 18.41 -10.60
CA LEU A 19 -9.31 18.64 -9.28
C LEU A 19 -8.71 17.76 -8.17
N GLN A 20 -7.96 16.72 -8.52
CA GLN A 20 -7.36 15.80 -7.55
C GLN A 20 -6.54 16.49 -6.44
N PRO A 21 -5.74 17.55 -6.67
CA PRO A 21 -5.01 18.25 -5.61
C PRO A 21 -5.90 19.01 -4.61
N LEU A 22 -7.15 19.30 -4.99
CA LEU A 22 -8.12 20.00 -4.13
C LEU A 22 -8.87 19.03 -3.20
N VAL A 23 -8.78 17.72 -3.46
CA VAL A 23 -9.39 16.70 -2.62
C VAL A 23 -8.55 16.56 -1.35
N ARG A 24 -9.10 17.03 -0.23
CA ARG A 24 -8.53 16.78 1.09
C ARG A 24 -9.16 15.52 1.68
N VAL A 25 -8.38 14.46 1.77
CA VAL A 25 -8.83 13.22 2.41
C VAL A 25 -9.07 13.49 3.90
N VAL A 26 -10.16 12.95 4.44
CA VAL A 26 -10.48 13.02 5.87
C VAL A 26 -9.31 12.46 6.67
N PRO A 27 -8.82 13.15 7.72
CA PRO A 27 -7.74 12.62 8.55
C PRO A 27 -8.09 11.22 9.07
N MET A 28 -7.27 10.24 8.71
CA MET A 28 -7.41 8.85 9.12
C MET A 28 -6.07 8.35 9.63
N THR A 29 -6.07 7.57 10.70
CA THR A 29 -4.88 6.92 11.25
C THR A 29 -4.54 5.65 10.46
N ALA A 30 -3.31 5.14 10.62
CA ALA A 30 -2.89 3.90 9.96
C ALA A 30 -3.70 2.69 10.42
N VAL A 31 -4.12 2.67 11.70
CA VAL A 31 -4.97 1.61 12.27
C VAL A 31 -6.38 1.66 11.68
N GLU A 32 -7.01 2.84 11.65
CA GLU A 32 -8.35 2.99 11.07
C GLU A 32 -8.36 2.59 9.60
N TRP A 33 -7.33 2.97 8.84
CA TRP A 33 -7.20 2.56 7.46
C TRP A 33 -7.06 1.05 7.33
N ALA A 34 -6.23 0.43 8.16
CA ALA A 34 -5.98 -1.01 8.12
C ALA A 34 -7.23 -1.82 8.50
N ASP A 35 -7.94 -1.43 9.55
CA ASP A 35 -9.18 -2.09 9.98
C ASP A 35 -10.32 -1.92 8.96
N GLN A 36 -10.30 -0.88 8.13
CA GLN A 36 -11.31 -0.65 7.08
C GLN A 36 -10.98 -1.32 5.74
N ASN A 37 -9.69 -1.44 5.38
CA ASN A 37 -9.29 -1.79 4.02
C ASN A 37 -8.40 -3.03 3.94
N TYR A 38 -7.63 -3.35 4.97
CA TYR A 38 -6.59 -4.36 4.88
C TYR A 38 -7.16 -5.77 4.99
N TYR A 39 -6.72 -6.65 4.10
CA TYR A 39 -7.12 -8.06 4.05
C TYR A 39 -5.88 -8.94 4.15
N LEU A 40 -5.96 -9.98 4.98
CA LEU A 40 -4.92 -10.97 5.18
C LEU A 40 -4.94 -12.01 4.06
N PRO A 41 -3.94 -12.03 3.15
CA PRO A 41 -3.90 -12.99 2.05
C PRO A 41 -3.61 -14.40 2.58
N LYS A 42 -4.36 -15.40 2.11
CA LYS A 42 -4.17 -16.82 2.47
C LYS A 42 -2.76 -17.34 2.16
N GLU A 43 -2.15 -16.86 1.07
CA GLU A 43 -0.85 -17.37 0.63
C GLU A 43 0.29 -16.92 1.56
N SER A 44 0.06 -15.90 2.38
CA SER A 44 1.12 -15.23 3.14
C SER A 44 0.78 -14.93 4.60
N SER A 45 -0.29 -15.55 5.10
CA SER A 45 -0.84 -15.38 6.45
C SER A 45 -1.31 -16.72 7.00
N TYR A 46 -1.25 -16.91 8.33
CA TYR A 46 -1.77 -18.12 8.98
C TYR A 46 -3.29 -18.21 8.97
N GLY A 47 -3.97 -17.06 8.94
CA GLY A 47 -5.40 -16.94 8.75
C GLY A 47 -5.67 -15.99 7.59
N GLU A 48 -6.68 -16.34 6.80
CA GLU A 48 -7.24 -15.49 5.76
C GLU A 48 -8.43 -14.72 6.34
N GLY A 49 -8.59 -13.45 5.95
CA GLY A 49 -9.76 -12.65 6.30
C GLY A 49 -9.45 -11.18 6.49
N GLU A 50 -10.46 -10.45 6.95
CA GLU A 50 -10.33 -9.03 7.29
C GLU A 50 -9.32 -8.84 8.42
N TRP A 51 -8.48 -7.81 8.27
CA TRP A 51 -7.57 -7.42 9.33
C TRP A 51 -8.35 -6.86 10.52
N LYS A 52 -7.95 -7.29 11.71
CA LYS A 52 -8.41 -6.69 12.96
C LYS A 52 -7.20 -6.39 13.83
N THR A 53 -6.97 -5.10 14.06
CA THR A 53 -5.85 -4.64 14.86
C THR A 53 -5.98 -5.12 16.30
N LEU A 54 -4.95 -5.83 16.78
CA LEU A 54 -4.88 -6.25 18.17
C LEU A 54 -4.52 -5.06 19.07
N PRO A 55 -4.94 -5.03 20.35
CA PRO A 55 -4.73 -3.87 21.23
C PRO A 55 -3.28 -3.35 21.29
N PHE A 56 -2.30 -4.26 21.33
CA PHE A 56 -0.88 -3.87 21.38
C PHE A 56 -0.34 -3.32 20.05
N GLN A 57 -0.98 -3.65 18.92
CA GLN A 57 -0.57 -3.22 17.59
C GLN A 57 -0.98 -1.77 17.31
N ILE A 58 -2.04 -1.28 17.99
CA ILE A 58 -2.63 0.04 17.77
C ILE A 58 -1.57 1.15 17.88
N ALA A 59 -0.88 1.22 19.02
CA ALA A 59 0.13 2.25 19.26
C ALA A 59 1.30 2.13 18.27
N ILE A 60 1.73 0.91 17.96
CA ILE A 60 2.86 0.64 17.06
C ILE A 60 2.55 1.15 15.65
N MET A 61 1.41 0.74 15.08
CA MET A 61 1.02 1.12 13.72
C MET A 61 0.74 2.62 13.60
N ASN A 62 0.06 3.21 14.58
CA ASN A 62 -0.18 4.65 14.58
C ASN A 62 1.11 5.46 14.74
N CYS A 63 2.09 4.99 15.52
CA CYS A 63 3.42 5.60 15.56
C CYS A 63 4.12 5.51 14.20
N MET A 64 4.07 4.37 13.51
CA MET A 64 4.68 4.23 12.18
C MET A 64 4.02 5.15 11.14
N GLY A 65 2.70 5.35 11.22
CA GLY A 65 1.94 6.17 10.29
C GLY A 65 1.88 7.67 10.60
N ASN A 66 2.45 8.11 11.73
CA ASN A 66 2.33 9.49 12.21
C ASN A 66 3.50 10.37 11.76
N ASP A 67 3.18 11.50 11.13
CA ASP A 67 4.13 12.48 10.59
C ASP A 67 5.00 13.17 11.65
N GLN A 68 4.55 13.17 12.91
CA GLN A 68 5.30 13.73 14.04
C GLN A 68 6.35 12.75 14.59
N VAL A 69 6.28 11.48 14.21
CA VAL A 69 7.19 10.44 14.70
C VAL A 69 8.21 10.10 13.61
N ARG A 70 9.44 10.58 13.78
CA ARG A 70 10.51 10.36 12.80
C ARG A 70 11.03 8.91 12.78
N THR A 71 11.14 8.30 13.96
CA THR A 71 11.78 6.98 14.12
C THR A 71 11.00 6.14 15.11
N VAL A 72 10.65 4.92 14.71
CA VAL A 72 10.01 3.91 15.57
C VAL A 72 10.97 2.72 15.67
N ASN A 73 11.47 2.47 16.88
CA ASN A 73 12.27 1.29 17.17
C ASN A 73 11.39 0.27 17.91
N LEU A 74 11.38 -0.98 17.44
CA LEU A 74 10.56 -2.03 18.03
C LEU A 74 11.38 -3.30 18.24
N ILE A 75 11.46 -3.74 19.51
CA ILE A 75 11.86 -5.10 19.86
C ILE A 75 10.58 -5.93 19.95
N LYS A 76 10.52 -7.03 19.21
CA LYS A 76 9.33 -7.87 19.12
C LYS A 76 9.67 -9.36 19.18
N SER A 77 8.73 -10.15 19.67
CA SER A 77 8.78 -11.62 19.60
C SER A 77 8.41 -12.14 18.20
N ALA A 78 8.66 -13.43 17.95
CA ALA A 78 8.21 -14.07 16.72
C ALA A 78 6.66 -14.16 16.68
N ARG A 79 6.10 -14.20 15.46
CA ARG A 79 4.68 -14.51 15.19
C ARG A 79 3.64 -13.55 15.80
N VAL A 80 4.00 -12.28 16.00
CA VAL A 80 3.09 -11.23 16.50
C VAL A 80 2.39 -10.42 15.40
N GLY A 81 2.39 -10.91 14.15
CA GLY A 81 1.78 -10.19 13.01
C GLY A 81 2.58 -8.98 12.50
N TYR A 82 3.87 -8.84 12.87
CA TYR A 82 4.69 -7.67 12.53
C TYR A 82 4.76 -7.36 11.03
N THR A 83 4.96 -8.38 10.20
CA THR A 83 4.98 -8.21 8.73
C THR A 83 3.70 -7.56 8.20
N LYS A 84 2.55 -7.93 8.76
CA LYS A 84 1.25 -7.41 8.33
C LYS A 84 0.99 -6.01 8.86
N MET A 85 1.46 -5.68 10.06
CA MET A 85 1.50 -4.29 10.52
C MET A 85 2.29 -3.40 9.56
N LEU A 86 3.49 -3.82 9.14
CA LEU A 86 4.31 -3.07 8.17
C LEU A 86 3.60 -2.87 6.84
N LEU A 87 3.01 -3.93 6.27
CA LEU A 87 2.30 -3.85 4.99
C LEU A 87 1.00 -3.05 5.08
N GLY A 88 0.31 -3.07 6.22
CA GLY A 88 -0.84 -2.22 6.48
C GLY A 88 -0.45 -0.74 6.47
N VAL A 89 0.64 -0.38 7.16
CA VAL A 89 1.17 0.99 7.15
C VAL A 89 1.67 1.41 5.77
N VAL A 90 2.35 0.52 5.04
CA VAL A 90 2.76 0.78 3.65
C VAL A 90 1.55 0.99 2.74
N GLY A 91 0.49 0.19 2.90
CA GLY A 91 -0.78 0.37 2.18
C GLY A 91 -1.41 1.73 2.46
N TYR A 92 -1.47 2.12 3.74
CA TYR A 92 -1.88 3.45 4.18
C TYR A 92 -1.03 4.56 3.54
N PHE A 93 0.28 4.36 3.42
CA PHE A 93 1.15 5.32 2.73
C PHE A 93 0.89 5.41 1.23
N ILE A 94 0.64 4.29 0.56
CA ILE A 94 0.38 4.25 -0.88
C ILE A 94 -0.95 4.93 -1.22
N GLU A 95 -2.02 4.53 -0.53
CA GLU A 95 -3.38 4.92 -0.90
C GLU A 95 -3.79 6.23 -0.22
N HIS A 96 -3.71 6.30 1.11
CA HIS A 96 -4.24 7.43 1.86
C HIS A 96 -3.30 8.65 1.88
N LYS A 97 -2.00 8.43 2.13
CA LYS A 97 -1.02 9.53 2.22
C LYS A 97 -0.36 9.88 0.89
N SER A 98 -0.49 9.03 -0.13
CA SER A 98 0.18 9.16 -1.43
C SER A 98 1.70 9.37 -1.31
N ARG A 99 2.40 8.46 -0.62
CA ARG A 99 3.83 8.58 -0.29
C ARG A 99 4.70 7.44 -0.80
N ASN A 100 5.83 7.85 -1.37
CA ASN A 100 6.93 6.95 -1.70
C ASN A 100 7.46 6.24 -0.46
N SER A 101 7.59 4.92 -0.53
CA SER A 101 7.97 4.07 0.61
C SER A 101 9.03 3.05 0.21
N LEU A 102 10.02 2.83 1.08
CA LEU A 102 11.06 1.82 0.90
C LEU A 102 10.98 0.79 2.04
N LEU A 103 10.93 -0.48 1.68
CA LEU A 103 11.17 -1.59 2.58
C LEU A 103 12.55 -2.17 2.29
N PHE A 104 13.35 -2.33 3.32
CA PHE A 104 14.72 -2.82 3.21
C PHE A 104 14.89 -4.13 3.97
N GLN A 105 15.45 -5.14 3.32
CA GLN A 105 15.76 -6.46 3.89
C GLN A 105 17.28 -6.66 4.00
N PRO A 106 17.77 -7.57 4.87
CA PRO A 106 19.20 -7.81 5.04
C PRO A 106 19.92 -8.39 3.81
N THR A 107 19.20 -8.96 2.85
CA THR A 107 19.79 -9.52 1.62
C THR A 107 18.85 -9.29 0.44
N ASP A 108 19.40 -9.25 -0.77
CA ASP A 108 18.61 -9.13 -2.01
C ASP A 108 17.64 -10.30 -2.19
N SER A 109 18.07 -11.51 -1.86
CA SER A 109 17.21 -12.70 -1.91
C SER A 109 16.01 -12.56 -0.97
N ALA A 110 16.23 -12.07 0.27
CA ALA A 110 15.15 -11.85 1.22
C ALA A 110 14.20 -10.73 0.74
N ALA A 111 14.71 -9.70 0.07
CA ALA A 111 13.89 -8.65 -0.52
C ALA A 111 13.00 -9.17 -1.66
N GLU A 112 13.57 -9.97 -2.56
CA GLU A 112 12.81 -10.60 -3.65
C GLU A 112 11.74 -11.55 -3.13
N ASP A 113 12.09 -12.40 -2.16
CA ASP A 113 11.15 -13.34 -1.55
C ASP A 113 10.03 -12.61 -0.82
N PHE A 114 10.35 -11.50 -0.15
CA PHE A 114 9.36 -10.65 0.50
C PHE A 114 8.41 -10.01 -0.52
N MET A 115 8.94 -9.50 -1.64
CA MET A 115 8.13 -8.94 -2.72
C MET A 115 7.13 -9.97 -3.27
N LYS A 116 7.62 -11.15 -3.66
CA LYS A 116 6.82 -12.23 -4.25
C LYS A 116 5.79 -12.76 -3.27
N SER A 117 6.21 -13.05 -2.04
CA SER A 117 5.38 -13.76 -1.06
C SER A 117 4.39 -12.86 -0.34
N HIS A 118 4.79 -11.63 0.00
CA HIS A 118 3.99 -10.78 0.88
C HIS A 118 3.41 -9.56 0.18
N VAL A 119 4.21 -8.83 -0.60
CA VAL A 119 3.79 -7.57 -1.21
C VAL A 119 2.78 -7.83 -2.33
N GLU A 120 3.10 -8.72 -3.27
CA GLU A 120 2.21 -9.01 -4.39
C GLU A 120 0.88 -9.62 -3.94
N ALA A 121 0.92 -10.50 -2.93
CA ALA A 121 -0.28 -11.04 -2.32
C ALA A 121 -1.12 -9.93 -1.66
N THR A 122 -0.50 -8.97 -0.98
CA THR A 122 -1.20 -7.83 -0.37
C THR A 122 -1.86 -6.95 -1.43
N ILE A 123 -1.11 -6.54 -2.46
CA ILE A 123 -1.62 -5.67 -3.53
C ILE A 123 -2.81 -6.33 -4.26
N ARG A 124 -2.77 -7.65 -4.44
CA ARG A 124 -3.86 -8.39 -5.10
C ARG A 124 -5.14 -8.45 -4.28
N ASN A 125 -5.02 -8.58 -2.96
CA ASN A 125 -6.15 -8.88 -2.08
C ASN A 125 -6.73 -7.65 -1.37
N VAL A 126 -5.99 -6.54 -1.28
CA VAL A 126 -6.49 -5.27 -0.74
C VAL A 126 -7.14 -4.46 -1.87
N PRO A 127 -8.48 -4.26 -1.87
CA PRO A 127 -9.20 -3.71 -3.02
C PRO A 127 -8.67 -2.35 -3.50
N CYS A 128 -8.47 -1.40 -2.58
CA CYS A 128 -8.00 -0.07 -2.94
C CYS A 128 -6.56 -0.07 -3.51
N LEU A 129 -5.68 -0.97 -3.05
CA LEU A 129 -4.35 -1.14 -3.64
C LEU A 129 -4.40 -1.81 -5.01
N LYS A 130 -5.33 -2.75 -5.20
CA LYS A 130 -5.58 -3.41 -6.48
C LYS A 130 -6.03 -2.39 -7.52
N ASP A 131 -6.94 -1.49 -7.17
CA ASP A 131 -7.46 -0.43 -8.05
C ASP A 131 -6.35 0.56 -8.45
N LEU A 132 -5.40 0.82 -7.55
CA LEU A 132 -4.21 1.63 -7.82
C LEU A 132 -3.14 0.90 -8.65
N SER A 133 -3.32 -0.37 -8.97
CA SER A 133 -2.31 -1.23 -9.61
C SER A 133 -2.74 -1.71 -11.01
N PRO A 134 -2.80 -0.81 -12.02
CA PRO A 134 -3.30 -1.14 -13.36
C PRO A 134 -2.42 -2.16 -14.12
N TRP A 135 -1.24 -2.48 -13.60
CA TRP A 135 -0.30 -3.43 -14.16
C TRP A 135 -0.50 -4.87 -13.65
N LEU A 136 -1.40 -5.10 -12.68
CA LEU A 136 -1.65 -6.45 -12.17
C LEU A 136 -2.06 -7.41 -13.30
N GLY A 137 -1.46 -8.60 -13.31
CA GLY A 137 -1.73 -9.63 -14.32
C GLY A 137 -1.02 -9.45 -15.66
N ARG A 138 -0.19 -8.41 -15.84
CA ARG A 138 0.57 -8.17 -17.08
C ARG A 138 2.01 -7.73 -16.80
N LYS A 139 2.91 -8.01 -17.76
CA LYS A 139 4.28 -7.48 -17.73
C LYS A 139 4.24 -5.97 -17.97
N HIS A 140 4.81 -5.18 -17.06
CA HIS A 140 4.79 -3.73 -17.12
C HIS A 140 6.05 -3.14 -16.48
N ARG A 141 6.55 -2.01 -17.00
CA ARG A 141 7.76 -1.35 -16.48
C ARG A 141 7.62 -0.87 -15.03
N ASP A 142 6.40 -0.52 -14.64
CA ASP A 142 6.06 -0.05 -13.29
C ASP A 142 5.77 -1.20 -12.31
N ASN A 143 5.97 -2.45 -12.75
CA ASN A 143 5.79 -3.67 -11.97
C ASN A 143 7.04 -4.57 -12.07
N THR A 144 8.01 -4.37 -11.18
CA THR A 144 9.23 -5.18 -11.10
C THR A 144 9.36 -5.86 -9.73
N LEU A 145 10.39 -6.68 -9.55
CA LEU A 145 10.68 -7.30 -8.23
C LEU A 145 11.18 -6.30 -7.20
N THR A 146 11.70 -5.15 -7.63
CA THR A 146 12.27 -4.12 -6.75
C THR A 146 11.36 -2.92 -6.57
N LEU A 147 10.44 -2.67 -7.50
CA LEU A 147 9.57 -1.49 -7.52
C LEU A 147 8.16 -1.84 -8.00
N LYS A 148 7.17 -1.37 -7.23
CA LYS A 148 5.78 -1.25 -7.66
C LYS A 148 5.43 0.24 -7.73
N ARG A 149 5.12 0.75 -8.93
CA ARG A 149 4.65 2.14 -9.12
C ARG A 149 3.15 2.14 -9.44
N PHE A 150 2.40 2.87 -8.64
CA PHE A 150 0.93 2.91 -8.67
C PHE A 150 0.43 3.99 -9.62
N SER A 151 -0.86 3.93 -9.99
CA SER A 151 -1.51 4.92 -10.86
C SER A 151 -1.48 6.35 -10.27
N SER A 152 -1.39 6.46 -8.94
CA SER A 152 -1.18 7.73 -8.22
C SER A 152 0.22 8.34 -8.42
N GLY A 153 1.14 7.66 -9.10
CA GLY A 153 2.53 8.05 -9.28
C GLY A 153 3.45 7.64 -8.12
N VAL A 154 2.88 7.18 -7.01
CA VAL A 154 3.61 6.68 -5.84
C VAL A 154 4.39 5.42 -6.16
N GLY A 155 5.63 5.34 -5.67
CA GLY A 155 6.47 4.15 -5.73
C GLY A 155 6.59 3.45 -4.38
N PHE A 156 6.55 2.13 -4.40
CA PHE A 156 6.95 1.27 -3.31
C PHE A 156 8.15 0.42 -3.73
N TRP A 157 9.26 0.56 -3.01
CA TRP A 157 10.49 -0.20 -3.25
C TRP A 157 10.67 -1.30 -2.20
N CYS A 158 11.13 -2.47 -2.63
CA CYS A 158 11.60 -3.54 -1.75
C CYS A 158 13.03 -3.90 -2.17
N LEU A 159 14.02 -3.53 -1.37
CA LEU A 159 15.44 -3.67 -1.69
C LEU A 159 16.17 -4.48 -0.61
N GLY A 160 17.31 -5.06 -0.97
CA GLY A 160 18.22 -5.75 -0.05
C GLY A 160 19.62 -5.14 -0.05
N GLY A 161 20.44 -5.56 0.91
CA GLY A 161 21.86 -5.20 0.99
C GLY A 161 22.50 -5.54 2.33
#